data_AF-A0A3C1SUH5-F1
#
_entry.id   AF-A0A3C1SUH5-F1
#
_cell.length_a   1.000
_cell.length_b   1.000
_cell.length_c   1.000
_cell.angle_alpha   90.00
_cell.angle_beta   90.00
_cell.angle_gamma   90.00
#
_symmetry.space_group_name_H-M   'P 1'
#
loop_
_entity.id
_entity.type
_entity.pdbx_description
1 polymer ?
#
loop_
_entity_poly.entity_id
_entity_poly.type
_entity_poly.pdbx_seq_one_letter_code
_entity_poly.pdbx_strand_id
1 'polypeptide(L)' 'MTTPQTTHFSPLDDELRSDVQGALRRRILENLAQQTSQIKRVLDNGVPPSEFERLSRWQDAVAAAAAVVDQVWRRLHPV' A
#
# COMPACT_ATOMS: atom_id res chain seq x y z
N MET A 1 -6.10 36.28 -0.26
CA MET A 1 -5.01 35.58 -0.98
C MET A 1 -4.66 34.34 -0.18
N THR A 2 -5.19 33.19 -0.54
CA THR A 2 -4.86 31.91 0.10
C THR A 2 -3.51 31.45 -0.43
N THR A 3 -2.50 31.40 0.45
CA THR A 3 -1.19 30.82 0.17
C THR A 3 -1.36 29.41 -0.41
N PRO A 4 -0.67 29.05 -1.51
CA PRO A 4 -0.64 27.66 -1.93
C PRO A 4 0.06 26.88 -0.82
N GLN A 5 -0.69 26.00 -0.14
CA GLN A 5 -0.07 24.97 0.69
C GLN A 5 0.79 24.14 -0.26
N THR A 6 2.10 24.28 -0.15
CA THR A 6 3.05 23.37 -0.77
C THR A 6 2.88 22.04 -0.06
N THR A 7 1.90 21.25 -0.50
CA THR A 7 1.71 19.89 0.00
C THR A 7 3.00 19.14 -0.28
N HIS A 8 3.73 18.81 0.78
CA HIS A 8 4.98 18.07 0.67
C HIS A 8 4.61 16.63 0.31
N PHE A 9 4.49 16.38 -0.99
CA PHE A 9 4.22 15.06 -1.53
C PHE A 9 5.43 14.17 -1.25
N SER A 10 5.16 12.93 -0.83
CA SER A 10 6.20 11.91 -0.79
C SER A 10 6.72 11.69 -2.22
N PRO A 11 7.99 11.30 -2.44
CA PRO A 11 8.47 10.92 -3.77
C PRO A 11 7.53 9.93 -4.48
N LEU A 12 6.92 9.03 -3.71
CA LEU A 12 5.94 8.07 -4.21
C LEU A 12 4.65 8.74 -4.76
N ASP A 13 4.21 9.85 -4.17
CA ASP A 13 3.02 10.57 -4.64
C ASP A 13 3.25 11.23 -6.02
N ASP A 14 4.46 11.74 -6.26
CA ASP A 14 4.82 12.32 -7.56
C ASP A 14 4.98 11.24 -8.64
N GLU A 15 5.52 10.08 -8.26
CA GLU A 15 5.57 8.91 -9.14
C GLU A 15 4.15 8.39 -9.47
N LEU A 16 3.25 8.30 -8.48
CA LEU A 16 1.85 7.91 -8.68
C LEU A 16 1.08 8.95 -9.53
N ARG A 17 1.39 10.24 -9.39
CA ARG A 17 0.81 11.29 -10.24
C ARG A 17 1.23 11.13 -11.70
N SER A 18 2.45 10.67 -11.95
CA SER A 18 2.96 10.44 -13.30
C SER A 18 2.49 9.09 -13.90
N ASP A 19 1.94 8.21 -13.06
CA ASP A 19 1.50 6.86 -13.43
C ASP A 19 0.12 6.81 -14.12
N VAL A 20 -0.04 7.52 -15.23
CA VAL A 20 -1.33 7.60 -15.98
C VAL A 20 -1.84 6.21 -16.40
N GLN A 21 -0.93 5.28 -16.73
CA GLN A 21 -1.29 3.93 -17.16
C GLN A 21 -1.48 2.94 -16.01
N GLY A 22 -1.29 3.36 -14.75
CA GLY A 22 -1.44 2.50 -13.57
C GLY A 22 -0.39 1.38 -13.47
N ALA A 23 0.75 1.49 -14.15
CA ALA A 23 1.79 0.47 -14.13
C ALA A 23 2.50 0.42 -12.76
N LEU A 24 2.83 1.57 -12.20
CA LEU A 24 3.43 1.65 -10.87
C LEU A 24 2.44 1.21 -9.79
N ARG A 25 1.18 1.68 -9.84
CA ARG A 25 0.10 1.23 -8.96
C ARG A 25 -0.01 -0.29 -8.96
N ARG A 26 -0.10 -0.92 -10.13
CA ARG A 26 -0.19 -2.38 -10.24
C ARG A 26 1.00 -3.07 -9.60
N ARG A 27 2.22 -2.63 -9.91
CA ARG A 27 3.45 -3.20 -9.33
C ARG A 27 3.47 -3.12 -7.80
N ILE A 28 3.07 -1.99 -7.23
CA ILE A 28 3.01 -1.82 -5.77
C ILE A 28 1.97 -2.76 -5.17
N LEU A 29 0.77 -2.82 -5.74
CA LEU A 29 -0.30 -3.71 -5.27
C LEU A 29 0.09 -5.19 -5.38
N GLU A 30 0.77 -5.59 -6.45
CA GLU A 30 1.30 -6.94 -6.61
C GLU A 30 2.34 -7.29 -5.55
N ASN A 31 3.27 -6.38 -5.26
CA ASN A 31 4.27 -6.57 -4.21
C ASN A 31 3.62 -6.70 -2.82
N LEU A 32 2.63 -5.86 -2.51
CA LEU A 32 1.88 -5.94 -1.25
C LEU A 32 1.10 -7.26 -1.16
N ALA A 33 0.44 -7.69 -2.25
CA ALA A 33 -0.26 -8.96 -2.30
C ALA A 33 0.67 -10.17 -2.11
N GLN A 34 1.89 -10.10 -2.66
CA GLN A 34 2.92 -11.12 -2.42
C GLN A 34 3.34 -11.17 -0.94
N GLN A 35 3.55 -10.01 -0.30
CA GLN A 35 3.86 -9.94 1.13
C GLN A 35 2.73 -10.52 1.99
N THR A 36 1.48 -10.15 1.73
CA THR A 36 0.31 -10.74 2.41
C THR A 36 0.27 -12.26 2.24
N SER A 37 0.54 -12.76 1.03
CA SER A 37 0.57 -14.19 0.76
C SER A 37 1.67 -14.91 1.54
N GLN A 38 2.84 -14.28 1.68
CA GLN A 38 3.94 -14.83 2.48
C GLN A 38 3.58 -14.87 3.97
N ILE A 39 3.04 -13.78 4.52
CA ILE A 39 2.58 -13.70 5.91
C ILE A 39 1.54 -14.79 6.18
N LYS A 40 0.56 -14.96 5.29
CA LYS A 40 -0.47 -15.99 5.41
C LYS A 40 0.12 -17.39 5.47
N ARG A 41 1.06 -17.73 4.59
CA ARG A 41 1.74 -19.03 4.63
C ARG A 41 2.45 -19.28 5.94
N VAL A 42 3.09 -18.25 6.51
CA VAL A 42 3.77 -18.36 7.80
C VAL A 42 2.75 -18.61 8.91
N LEU A 43 1.64 -17.88 8.93
CA LEU A 43 0.53 -18.11 9.88
C LEU A 43 -0.04 -19.52 9.76
N ASP A 44 -0.29 -19.99 8.53
CA ASP A 44 -0.86 -21.31 8.23
C ASP A 44 0.06 -22.46 8.67
N ASN A 45 1.39 -22.24 8.70
CA ASN A 45 2.37 -23.22 9.19
C ASN A 45 2.39 -23.37 10.72
N GLY A 46 1.64 -22.55 11.44
CA GLY A 46 1.62 -22.51 12.89
C GLY A 46 2.77 -21.69 13.46
N VAL A 47 2.42 -20.64 14.20
CA VAL A 47 3.36 -19.75 14.87
C VAL A 47 3.01 -19.61 16.35
N PRO A 48 3.98 -19.27 17.22
CA PRO A 48 3.70 -18.92 18.60
C PRO A 48 2.68 -17.76 18.71
N PRO A 49 1.87 -17.68 19.78
CA PRO A 49 0.87 -16.62 19.94
C PRO A 49 1.43 -15.19 19.82
N SER A 50 2.64 -14.96 20.35
CA SER A 50 3.33 -13.67 20.26
C SER A 50 3.70 -13.30 18.81
N GLU A 51 4.00 -14.28 17.96
CA GLU A 51 4.27 -14.06 16.55
C GLU A 51 2.99 -13.93 15.73
N PHE A 52 1.94 -14.65 16.10
CA PHE A 52 0.63 -14.55 15.48
C PHE A 52 0.10 -13.11 15.54
N GLU A 53 0.07 -12.50 16.74
CA GLU A 53 -0.40 -11.12 16.90
C GLU A 53 0.42 -10.13 16.06
N ARG A 54 1.74 -10.31 16.04
CA ARG A 54 2.64 -9.46 15.26
C ARG A 54 2.38 -9.60 13.75
N LEU A 55 2.24 -10.82 13.27
CA LEU A 55 1.99 -11.12 11.85
C LEU A 55 0.59 -10.68 11.42
N SER A 56 -0.42 -10.81 12.28
CA SER A 56 -1.77 -10.30 12.03
C SER A 56 -1.77 -8.78 11.87
N ARG A 57 -1.11 -8.06 12.78
CA ARG A 57 -0.97 -6.59 12.67
C ARG A 57 -0.22 -6.18 11.41
N TRP A 58 0.79 -6.95 11.01
CA TRP A 58 1.51 -6.69 9.78
C TRP A 58 0.63 -6.92 8.55
N GLN A 59 -0.19 -7.98 8.55
CA GLN A 59 -1.17 -8.22 7.49
C GLN A 59 -2.15 -7.04 7.35
N ASP A 60 -2.67 -6.52 8.45
CA ASP A 60 -3.56 -5.36 8.46
C ASP A 60 -2.86 -4.11 7.91
N ALA A 61 -1.60 -3.89 8.29
CA ALA A 61 -0.81 -2.76 7.80
C ALA A 61 -0.58 -2.84 6.27
N VAL A 62 -0.29 -4.02 5.74
CA VAL A 62 -0.10 -4.24 4.30
C VAL A 62 -1.42 -4.00 3.54
N ALA A 63 -2.55 -4.46 4.09
CA ALA A 63 -3.86 -4.21 3.52
C ALA A 63 -4.23 -2.71 3.51
N ALA A 64 -3.95 -2.01 4.61
CA ALA A 64 -4.15 -0.57 4.70
C ALA A 64 -3.27 0.19 3.69
N ALA A 65 -2.00 -0.20 3.55
CA ALA A 65 -1.10 0.40 2.57
C ALA A 65 -1.61 0.21 1.13
N ALA A 66 -2.11 -0.98 0.79
CA ALA A 66 -2.69 -1.25 -0.52
C ALA A 66 -3.91 -0.36 -0.80
N ALA A 67 -4.81 -0.21 0.18
CA ALA A 67 -5.97 0.67 0.07
C ALA A 67 -5.58 2.14 -0.13
N VAL A 68 -4.57 2.62 0.60
CA VAL A 68 -4.07 4.00 0.46
C VAL A 68 -3.52 4.25 -0.95
N VAL A 69 -2.66 3.37 -1.45
CA VAL A 69 -2.07 3.49 -2.80
C VAL A 69 -3.17 3.50 -3.86
N ASP A 70 -4.14 2.60 -3.74
CA ASP A 70 -5.26 2.51 -4.67
C ASP A 70 -6.13 3.78 -4.67
N GLN A 71 -6.44 4.30 -3.49
CA GLN A 71 -7.25 5.50 -3.32
C GLN A 71 -6.53 6.76 -3.82
N VAL A 72 -5.23 6.91 -3.51
CA VAL A 72 -4.43 8.05 -3.97
C VAL A 72 -4.37 8.07 -5.48
N TRP A 73 -4.09 6.92 -6.12
CA TRP A 73 -4.03 6.84 -7.58
C TRP A 73 -5.38 7.18 -8.22
N ARG A 74 -6.50 6.63 -7.72
CA ARG A 74 -7.85 6.96 -8.24
C ARG A 74 -8.20 8.44 -8.10
N ARG A 75 -7.69 9.11 -7.06
CA ARG A 75 -7.89 10.55 -6.87
C ARG A 75 -7.09 11.38 -7.87
N LEU A 76 -5.89 10.92 -8.25
CA LEU A 76 -5.01 11.58 -9.21
C LEU A 76 -5.46 11.35 -10.66
N HIS A 77 -6.03 10.17 -10.94
CA HIS A 77 -6.44 9.72 -12.26
C HIS A 77 -7.93 9.34 -12.27
N PRO A 78 -8.85 10.32 -12.20
CA PRO A 78 -10.29 10.05 -12.34
C PRO A 78 -10.58 9.55 -13.76
N VAL A 79 -11.30 8.43 -13.84
CA VAL A 79 -11.76 7.81 -15.09
C VAL A 79 -12.98 8.53 -15.62
#